data_AF-A0A1U7IB43-F1
#
_entry.id   AF-A0A1U7IB43-F1
#
_cell.length_a   1.000
_cell.length_b   1.000
_cell.length_c   1.000
_cell.angle_alpha   90.00
_cell.angle_beta   90.00
_cell.angle_gamma   90.00
#
_symmetry.space_group_name_H-M   'P 1'
#
loop_
_entity.id
_entity.type
_entity.pdbx_description
1 polymer ?
#
loop_
_entity_poly.entity_id
_entity_poly.type
_entity_poly.pdbx_seq_one_letter_code
_entity_poly.pdbx_strand_id
1 'polypeptide(L)'
;MPAGVEPSRIKPEQISLDAHRQIQKYLKISGKSNIDKNDLNAVLRLSQHLRIFGLVSAVGYVNQSNAQENNETRKRTVPVWRVLLGQMIDEINPPGTRKLMEIKDLNEMARELMNEVVRMANQRPPEYMATWRKSINLSNHWNFWARAYQED
;
A
#
# COMPACT_ATOMS: atom_id res chain seq x y z
N MET A 1 -6.16 18.66 34.19
CA MET A 1 -6.65 18.13 32.91
C MET A 1 -5.52 18.27 31.91
N PRO A 2 -4.94 17.21 31.33
CA PRO A 2 -3.91 17.39 30.32
C PRO A 2 -4.54 17.58 28.94
N ALA A 3 -3.91 18.52 28.21
CA ALA A 3 -4.13 18.99 26.85
C ALA A 3 -4.94 18.09 25.92
N GLY A 4 -5.97 18.70 25.31
CA GLY A 4 -6.67 18.14 24.16
C GLY A 4 -5.67 17.85 23.04
N VAL A 5 -5.68 16.60 22.58
CA VAL A 5 -4.98 16.17 21.38
C VAL A 5 -5.60 16.93 20.21
N GLU A 6 -4.88 17.89 19.64
CA GLU A 6 -5.33 18.54 18.41
C GLU A 6 -5.52 17.46 17.34
N PRO A 7 -6.67 17.45 16.63
CA PRO A 7 -6.86 16.54 15.51
C PRO A 7 -5.75 16.85 14.49
N SER A 8 -4.90 15.87 14.21
CA SER A 8 -3.82 16.03 13.24
C SER A 8 -4.41 16.52 11.93
N ARG A 9 -4.13 17.79 11.59
CA ARG A 9 -4.60 18.39 10.34
C ARG A 9 -4.15 17.49 9.20
N ILE A 10 -5.10 16.94 8.46
CA ILE A 10 -4.81 16.26 7.21
C ILE A 10 -4.01 17.25 6.37
N LYS A 11 -2.84 16.83 5.89
CA LYS A 11 -1.96 17.62 5.00
C LYS A 11 -2.05 17.03 3.60
N PRO A 12 -3.02 17.44 2.76
CA PRO A 12 -3.29 16.78 1.48
C PRO A 12 -2.07 16.81 0.54
N GLU A 13 -1.32 17.91 0.56
CA GLU A 13 -0.08 18.07 -0.21
C GLU A 13 0.97 17.03 0.19
N GLN A 14 1.16 16.80 1.49
CA GLN A 14 2.10 15.79 1.98
C GLN A 14 1.67 14.38 1.55
N ILE A 15 0.38 14.05 1.67
CA ILE A 15 -0.14 12.75 1.22
C ILE A 15 0.04 12.59 -0.29
N SER A 16 -0.15 13.66 -1.07
CA SER A 16 0.10 13.65 -2.51
C SER A 16 1.58 13.42 -2.83
N LEU A 17 2.50 14.08 -2.12
CA LEU A 17 3.95 13.89 -2.27
C LEU A 17 4.39 12.47 -1.86
N ASP A 18 3.81 11.91 -0.81
CA ASP A 18 4.07 10.53 -0.40
C ASP A 18 3.60 9.55 -1.49
N ALA A 19 2.36 9.71 -1.97
CA ALA A 19 1.82 8.90 -3.05
C ALA A 19 2.65 9.00 -4.34
N HIS A 20 3.09 10.22 -4.70
CA HIS A 20 3.97 10.47 -5.83
C HIS A 20 5.27 9.66 -5.72
N ARG A 21 5.98 9.79 -4.59
CA ARG A 21 7.21 9.04 -4.31
C ARG A 21 6.99 7.54 -4.38
N GLN A 22 5.85 7.06 -3.88
CA GLN A 22 5.52 5.64 -3.87
C GLN A 22 5.28 5.07 -5.27
N ILE A 23 4.62 5.83 -6.16
CA ILE A 23 4.45 5.48 -7.57
C ILE A 23 5.80 5.50 -8.30
N GLN A 24 6.64 6.52 -8.09
CA GLN A 24 7.97 6.56 -8.68
C GLN A 24 8.85 5.39 -8.23
N LYS A 25 8.81 5.02 -6.94
CA LYS A 25 9.54 3.87 -6.42
C LYS A 25 9.01 2.57 -7.01
N TYR A 26 7.69 2.44 -7.22
CA TYR A 26 7.11 1.30 -7.94
C TYR A 26 7.67 1.19 -9.36
N LEU A 27 7.62 2.28 -10.15
CA LEU A 27 8.16 2.34 -11.51
C LEU A 27 9.63 1.92 -11.56
N LYS A 28 10.45 2.46 -10.65
CA LYS A 28 11.87 2.11 -10.52
C LYS A 28 12.09 0.62 -10.22
N ILE A 29 11.34 0.04 -9.28
CA ILE A 29 11.45 -1.38 -8.93
C ILE A 29 11.01 -2.28 -10.08
N SER A 30 9.98 -1.86 -10.82
CA SER A 30 9.46 -2.59 -11.97
C SER A 30 10.24 -2.36 -13.27
N GLY A 31 11.27 -1.50 -13.25
CA GLY A 31 12.04 -1.16 -14.45
C GLY A 31 11.23 -0.44 -15.53
N LYS A 32 10.16 0.26 -15.15
CA LYS A 32 9.26 0.97 -16.05
C LYS A 32 9.48 2.48 -15.97
N SER A 33 9.31 3.18 -17.08
CA SER A 33 9.28 4.66 -17.11
C SER A 33 7.88 5.21 -16.84
N ASN A 34 6.84 4.45 -17.21
CA ASN A 34 5.44 4.86 -17.15
C ASN A 34 4.54 3.74 -16.60
N ILE A 35 3.31 4.10 -16.26
CA ILE A 35 2.25 3.20 -15.82
C ILE A 35 1.51 2.67 -17.05
N ASP A 36 1.50 1.35 -17.22
CA ASP A 36 0.67 0.73 -18.25
C ASP A 36 -0.80 0.57 -17.79
N LYS A 37 -1.68 0.19 -18.71
CA LYS A 37 -3.12 0.00 -18.43
C LYS A 37 -3.37 -1.05 -17.33
N ASN A 38 -2.56 -2.09 -17.23
CA ASN A 38 -2.72 -3.12 -16.21
C ASN A 38 -2.31 -2.60 -14.83
N ASP A 39 -1.22 -1.84 -14.77
CA ASP A 39 -0.75 -1.20 -13.54
C ASP A 39 -1.78 -0.19 -13.03
N LEU A 40 -2.31 0.67 -13.92
CA LEU A 40 -3.38 1.60 -13.56
C LEU A 40 -4.60 0.85 -13.00
N ASN A 41 -5.04 -0.20 -13.69
CA ASN A 41 -6.16 -1.02 -13.22
C ASN A 41 -5.86 -1.71 -11.87
N ALA A 42 -4.61 -2.07 -11.60
CA ALA A 42 -4.22 -2.62 -10.30
C ALA A 42 -4.30 -1.55 -9.19
N VAL A 43 -3.83 -0.33 -9.44
CA VAL A 43 -3.94 0.81 -8.50
C VAL A 43 -5.40 1.13 -8.19
N LEU A 44 -6.25 1.24 -9.22
CA LEU A 44 -7.68 1.51 -9.05
C LEU A 44 -8.38 0.42 -8.24
N ARG A 45 -8.05 -0.85 -8.52
CA ARG A 45 -8.57 -1.98 -7.75
C ARG A 45 -8.12 -1.94 -6.29
N LEU A 46 -6.88 -1.53 -6.00
CA LEU A 46 -6.41 -1.37 -4.62
C LEU A 46 -7.26 -0.34 -3.87
N SER A 47 -7.50 0.82 -4.49
CA SER A 47 -8.30 1.88 -3.89
C SER A 47 -9.73 1.41 -3.57
N GLN A 48 -10.37 0.71 -4.51
CA GLN A 48 -11.68 0.13 -4.29
C GLN A 48 -11.66 -0.93 -3.17
N HIS A 49 -10.66 -1.81 -3.17
CA HIS A 49 -10.54 -2.87 -2.18
C HIS A 49 -10.33 -2.33 -0.76
N LEU A 50 -9.47 -1.32 -0.60
CA LEU A 50 -9.21 -0.66 0.68
C LEU A 50 -10.46 0.05 1.23
N ARG A 51 -11.30 0.60 0.36
CA ARG A 51 -12.56 1.26 0.75
C ARG A 51 -13.62 0.25 1.18
N ILE A 52 -13.78 -0.87 0.46
CA ILE A 52 -14.88 -1.84 0.68
C ILE A 52 -14.51 -2.88 1.74
N PHE A 53 -13.32 -3.47 1.64
CA PHE A 53 -12.92 -4.64 2.43
C PHE A 53 -11.84 -4.34 3.49
N GLY A 54 -11.19 -3.19 3.39
CA GLY A 54 -10.21 -2.74 4.37
C GLY A 54 -8.81 -3.33 4.19
N LEU A 55 -7.90 -2.91 5.09
CA LEU A 55 -6.46 -3.15 4.95
C LEU A 55 -6.06 -4.62 5.16
N VAL A 56 -6.61 -5.30 6.19
CA VAL A 56 -6.35 -6.73 6.45
C VAL A 56 -6.70 -7.58 5.23
N SER A 57 -7.84 -7.29 4.59
CA SER A 57 -8.25 -8.02 3.38
C SER A 57 -7.31 -7.76 2.20
N ALA A 58 -6.85 -6.52 2.02
CA ALA A 58 -5.92 -6.16 0.95
C ALA A 58 -4.56 -6.89 1.09
N VAL A 59 -3.98 -6.92 2.29
CA VAL A 59 -2.72 -7.65 2.53
C VAL A 59 -2.92 -9.17 2.51
N GLY A 60 -4.10 -9.65 2.89
CA GLY A 60 -4.50 -11.05 2.72
C GLY A 60 -4.48 -11.47 1.26
N TYR A 61 -5.02 -10.65 0.35
CA TYR A 61 -4.96 -10.89 -1.10
C TYR A 61 -3.51 -10.99 -1.62
N VAL A 62 -2.62 -10.13 -1.13
CA VAL A 62 -1.19 -10.17 -1.46
C VAL A 62 -0.52 -11.45 -0.94
N ASN A 63 -0.85 -11.87 0.28
CA ASN A 63 -0.24 -13.03 0.96
C ASN A 63 -0.82 -14.40 0.54
N GLN A 64 -1.95 -14.45 -0.15
CA GLN A 64 -2.52 -15.71 -0.63
C GLN A 64 -1.52 -16.45 -1.56
N SER A 65 -0.96 -17.55 -1.06
CA SER A 65 0.04 -18.39 -1.73
C SER A 65 -0.56 -19.48 -2.61
N ASN A 66 -1.84 -19.81 -2.42
CA ASN A 66 -2.53 -20.88 -3.13
C ASN A 66 -3.62 -20.34 -4.07
N ALA A 67 -3.73 -20.99 -5.22
CA ALA A 67 -4.74 -20.88 -6.28
C ALA A 67 -4.41 -19.92 -7.44
N GLN A 68 -3.82 -20.55 -8.46
CA GLN A 68 -3.73 -20.14 -9.86
C GLN A 68 -2.51 -19.31 -10.25
N GLU A 69 -1.41 -20.02 -10.51
CA GLU A 69 -0.35 -19.59 -11.46
C GLU A 69 -0.93 -19.15 -12.83
N ASN A 70 -2.19 -19.50 -13.13
CA ASN A 70 -2.92 -19.08 -14.33
C ASN A 70 -3.77 -17.80 -14.13
N ASN A 71 -3.75 -17.15 -12.97
CA ASN A 71 -4.53 -15.94 -12.75
C ASN A 71 -3.75 -14.70 -13.22
N GLU A 72 -3.93 -14.38 -14.50
CA GLU A 72 -3.35 -13.20 -15.16
C GLU A 72 -3.68 -11.89 -14.45
N THR A 73 -4.88 -11.78 -13.86
CA THR A 73 -5.25 -10.62 -13.06
C THR A 73 -4.35 -10.48 -11.82
N ARG A 74 -4.11 -11.58 -11.10
CA ARG A 74 -3.27 -11.57 -9.89
C ARG A 74 -1.82 -11.24 -10.21
N LYS A 75 -1.27 -11.82 -11.28
CA LYS A 75 0.10 -11.54 -11.76
C LYS A 75 0.34 -10.05 -11.99
N ARG A 76 -0.69 -9.32 -12.45
CA ARG A 76 -0.64 -7.88 -12.69
C ARG A 76 -0.92 -7.05 -11.42
N THR A 77 -1.79 -7.56 -10.55
CA THR A 77 -2.29 -6.82 -9.38
C THR A 77 -1.32 -6.84 -8.21
N VAL A 78 -0.81 -8.03 -7.85
CA VAL A 78 -0.01 -8.24 -6.64
C VAL A 78 1.30 -7.43 -6.62
N PRO A 79 2.07 -7.33 -7.73
CA PRO A 79 3.30 -6.55 -7.73
C PRO A 79 3.08 -5.08 -7.34
N VAL A 80 2.03 -4.46 -7.87
CA VAL A 80 1.65 -3.07 -7.56
C VAL A 80 1.23 -2.96 -6.09
N TRP A 81 0.29 -3.80 -5.66
CA TRP A 81 -0.28 -3.72 -4.31
C TRP A 81 0.78 -3.92 -3.25
N ARG A 82 1.64 -4.92 -3.44
CA ARG A 82 2.72 -5.24 -2.53
C ARG A 82 3.65 -4.05 -2.33
N VAL A 83 4.04 -3.38 -3.42
CA VAL A 83 4.96 -2.23 -3.35
C VAL A 83 4.30 -1.02 -2.69
N LEU A 84 3.04 -0.70 -3.02
CA LEU A 84 2.35 0.45 -2.42
C LEU A 84 2.04 0.24 -0.94
N LEU A 85 1.51 -0.94 -0.59
CA LEU A 85 1.20 -1.28 0.81
C LEU A 85 2.48 -1.42 1.64
N GLY A 86 3.52 -2.07 1.10
CA GLY A 86 4.82 -2.22 1.78
C GLY A 86 5.46 -0.87 2.11
N GLN A 87 5.51 0.05 1.16
CA GLN A 87 6.03 1.40 1.39
C GLN A 87 5.23 2.18 2.44
N MET A 88 3.90 2.10 2.38
CA MET A 88 3.04 2.76 3.36
C MET A 88 3.31 2.24 4.78
N ILE A 89 3.43 0.92 4.95
CA ILE A 89 3.74 0.30 6.25
C ILE A 89 5.15 0.67 6.72
N ASP A 90 6.13 0.70 5.82
CA ASP A 90 7.49 1.11 6.15
C ASP A 90 7.59 2.57 6.63
N GLU A 91 6.79 3.48 6.07
CA GLU A 91 6.79 4.89 6.47
C GLU A 91 6.16 5.16 7.84
N ILE A 92 5.22 4.31 8.27
CA ILE A 92 4.58 4.44 9.58
C ILE A 92 5.33 3.69 10.68
N ASN A 93 6.16 2.71 10.30
CA ASN A 93 6.89 1.89 11.25
C ASN A 93 8.03 2.67 11.91
N PRO A 94 8.23 2.52 13.24
CA PRO A 94 9.32 3.17 13.95
C PRO A 94 10.71 2.89 13.35
N PRO A 95 11.66 3.83 13.50
CA PRO A 95 13.07 3.57 13.20
C PRO A 95 13.58 2.32 13.92
N GLY A 96 14.41 1.51 13.25
CA GLY A 96 14.94 0.25 13.79
C GLY A 96 14.07 -0.99 13.53
N THR A 97 12.85 -0.82 13.02
CA THR A 97 12.06 -1.94 12.49
C THR A 97 12.59 -2.34 11.10
N ARG A 98 12.76 -3.64 10.85
CA ARG A 98 13.11 -4.17 9.51
C ARG A 98 12.12 -3.62 8.48
N LYS A 99 12.62 -2.99 7.42
CA LYS A 99 11.76 -2.44 6.37
C LYS A 99 11.30 -3.57 5.46
N LEU A 100 10.01 -3.65 5.20
CA LEU A 100 9.39 -4.63 4.31
C LEU A 100 9.98 -4.53 2.90
N MET A 101 10.31 -3.32 2.43
CA MET A 101 10.90 -3.09 1.12
C MET A 101 12.38 -3.52 1.01
N GLU A 102 13.02 -3.95 2.11
CA GLU A 102 14.37 -4.55 2.11
C GLU A 102 14.32 -6.07 1.93
N ILE A 103 13.15 -6.68 2.07
CA ILE A 103 12.95 -8.13 1.91
C ILE A 103 12.97 -8.47 0.42
N LYS A 104 13.99 -9.23 -0.02
CA LYS A 104 14.16 -9.64 -1.42
C LYS A 104 13.22 -10.76 -1.83
N ASP A 105 12.95 -11.70 -0.91
CA ASP A 105 12.00 -12.77 -1.17
C ASP A 105 10.57 -12.22 -1.14
N LEU A 106 9.89 -12.38 -2.27
CA LEU A 106 8.58 -11.79 -2.49
C LEU A 106 7.48 -12.45 -1.66
N ASN A 107 7.63 -13.72 -1.32
CA ASN A 107 6.67 -14.47 -0.51
C ASN A 107 6.89 -14.19 0.98
N GLU A 108 8.16 -14.06 1.41
CA GLU A 108 8.51 -13.57 2.74
C GLU A 108 7.97 -12.16 2.95
N MET A 109 8.18 -11.25 2.00
CA MET A 109 7.69 -9.87 2.11
C MET A 109 6.17 -9.82 2.24
N ALA A 110 5.44 -10.59 1.43
CA ALA A 110 3.98 -10.68 1.50
C ALA A 110 3.49 -11.20 2.86
N ARG A 111 4.19 -12.19 3.42
CA ARG A 111 3.90 -12.77 4.73
C ARG A 111 4.17 -11.78 5.86
N GLU A 112 5.31 -11.10 5.83
CA GLU A 112 5.67 -10.07 6.82
C GLU A 112 4.71 -8.89 6.77
N LEU A 113 4.30 -8.47 5.56
CA LEU A 113 3.28 -7.43 5.39
C LEU A 113 1.95 -7.84 6.02
N MET A 114 1.49 -9.07 5.80
CA MET A 114 0.28 -9.60 6.42
C MET A 114 0.42 -9.68 7.94
N ASN A 115 1.53 -10.24 8.43
CA ASN A 115 1.81 -10.38 9.86
C ASN A 115 1.79 -9.02 10.56
N GLU A 116 2.42 -7.99 9.99
CA GLU A 116 2.46 -6.66 10.60
C GLU A 116 1.07 -6.01 10.67
N VAL A 117 0.28 -6.11 9.60
CA VAL A 117 -1.08 -5.56 9.59
C VAL A 117 -2.00 -6.30 10.55
N VAL A 118 -1.93 -7.63 10.61
CA VAL A 118 -2.71 -8.43 11.57
C VAL A 118 -2.28 -8.14 13.01
N ARG A 119 -0.97 -7.98 13.24
CA ARG A 119 -0.44 -7.60 14.55
C ARG A 119 -0.95 -6.24 14.98
N MET A 120 -0.93 -5.24 14.09
CA MET A 120 -1.55 -3.94 14.35
C MET A 120 -3.04 -4.08 14.69
N ALA A 121 -3.79 -4.83 13.88
CA ALA A 121 -5.23 -5.00 14.09
C ALA A 121 -5.56 -5.63 15.45
N ASN A 122 -4.79 -6.63 15.88
CA ASN A 122 -5.04 -7.36 17.13
C ASN A 122 -4.47 -6.66 18.37
N GLN A 123 -3.27 -6.07 18.26
CA GLN A 123 -2.52 -5.57 19.43
C GLN A 123 -2.59 -4.05 19.56
N ARG A 124 -2.77 -3.33 18.45
CA ARG A 124 -2.76 -1.85 18.40
C ARG A 124 -3.94 -1.31 17.57
N PRO A 125 -5.21 -1.61 17.93
CA PRO A 125 -6.37 -1.24 17.11
C PRO A 125 -6.44 0.24 16.73
N PRO A 126 -6.10 1.22 17.60
CA PRO A 126 -6.08 2.63 17.22
C PRO A 126 -5.07 2.94 16.10
N GLU A 127 -3.87 2.37 16.16
CA GLU A 127 -2.84 2.53 15.12
C GLU A 127 -3.27 1.87 13.81
N TYR A 128 -3.88 0.69 13.89
CA TYR A 128 -4.46 0.02 12.73
C TYR A 128 -5.53 0.91 12.05
N MET A 129 -6.46 1.46 12.83
CA MET A 129 -7.51 2.33 12.30
C MET A 129 -6.96 3.61 11.68
N ALA A 130 -5.94 4.23 12.30
CA ALA A 130 -5.26 5.37 11.73
C ALA A 130 -4.56 5.01 10.40
N THR A 131 -3.90 3.86 10.37
CA THR A 131 -3.21 3.34 9.17
C THR A 131 -4.20 3.04 8.04
N TRP A 132 -5.32 2.40 8.34
CA TRP A 132 -6.37 2.12 7.36
C TRP A 132 -6.99 3.41 6.81
N ARG A 133 -7.27 4.40 7.66
CA ARG A 133 -7.74 5.73 7.20
C ARG A 133 -6.69 6.42 6.31
N LYS A 134 -5.41 6.35 6.68
CA LYS A 134 -4.30 6.87 5.86
C LYS A 134 -4.26 6.16 4.51
N SER A 135 -4.45 4.84 4.46
CA SER A 135 -4.43 4.07 3.21
C SER A 135 -5.58 4.46 2.27
N ILE A 136 -6.77 4.73 2.81
CA ILE A 136 -7.90 5.24 2.02
C ILE A 136 -7.55 6.59 1.40
N ASN A 137 -6.99 7.52 2.18
CA ASN A 137 -6.59 8.84 1.70
C ASN A 137 -5.47 8.72 0.63
N LEU A 138 -4.40 7.98 0.92
CA LEU A 138 -3.32 7.71 -0.02
C LEU A 138 -3.83 7.11 -1.33
N SER A 139 -4.80 6.21 -1.27
CA SER A 139 -5.31 5.53 -2.47
C SER A 139 -5.91 6.49 -3.50
N ASN A 140 -6.51 7.60 -3.06
CA ASN A 140 -6.99 8.64 -3.99
C ASN A 140 -5.83 9.32 -4.71
N HIS A 141 -4.73 9.57 -4.01
CA HIS A 141 -3.53 10.19 -4.59
C HIS A 141 -2.73 9.20 -5.44
N TRP A 142 -2.69 7.91 -5.08
CA TRP A 142 -2.15 6.86 -5.97
C TRP A 142 -2.92 6.83 -7.29
N ASN A 143 -4.25 6.89 -7.23
CA ASN A 143 -5.08 6.92 -8.43
C ASN A 143 -4.80 8.15 -9.31
N PHE A 144 -4.51 9.31 -8.71
CA PHE A 144 -4.14 10.53 -9.44
C PHE A 144 -2.77 10.35 -10.12
N TRP A 145 -1.74 10.01 -9.36
CA TRP A 145 -0.38 9.87 -9.88
C TRP A 145 -0.23 8.72 -10.86
N ALA A 146 -0.93 7.60 -10.65
CA ALA A 146 -0.93 6.50 -11.61
C ALA A 146 -1.47 6.93 -12.99
N ARG A 147 -2.47 7.81 -13.03
CA ARG A 147 -2.96 8.40 -14.28
C ARG A 147 -1.98 9.42 -14.86
N ALA A 148 -1.37 10.24 -14.01
CA ALA A 148 -0.39 11.23 -14.46
C ALA A 148 0.86 10.61 -15.09
N TYR A 149 1.20 9.38 -14.69
CA TYR A 149 2.29 8.59 -15.26
C TYR A 149 1.83 7.60 -16.33
N GLN A 150 0.56 7.61 -16.74
CA GLN A 150 0.08 6.68 -17.75
C GLN A 150 0.67 7.02 -19.13
N GLU A 151 1.04 6.00 -19.91
CA GLU A 151 1.30 6.18 -21.34
C GLU A 151 0.02 6.60 -22.07
N ASP A 152 0.16 7.56 -22.99
CA ASP A 152 -0.87 7.94 -23.96
C ASP A 152 -1.21 6.78 -24.91
#